data_AF-A0A0L6JGD5-F1
#
_entry.id   AF-A0A0L6JGD5-F1
#
_cell.length_a   1.000
_cell.length_b   1.000
_cell.length_c   1.000
_cell.angle_alpha   90.00
_cell.angle_beta   90.00
_cell.angle_gamma   90.00
#
_symmetry.space_group_name_H-M   'P 1'
#
loop_
_entity.id
_entity.type
_entity.pdbx_description
1 polymer ?
#
loop_
_entity_poly.entity_id
_entity_poly.type
_entity_poly.pdbx_seq_one_letter_code
_entity_poly.pdbx_strand_id
1 'polypeptide(L)'
;MARKSRRQSVIAQKETVTQEKVFKTGLYVRLSIEDVRDRKDSDSIENQTYLLKQFVEERPFLQIYSIYTDNGEKGTNFDRPEFNRLMDDVKAGRVNCIVVKDLSRFGRDYLETGNYLEKIFPFLGVRFISINDNYDSFNPENSNEA
;
A
#
# COMPACT_ATOMS: atom_id res chain seq x y z
N MET A 1 57.16 22.41 -24.77
CA MET A 1 55.91 23.16 -24.53
C MET A 1 54.80 22.53 -25.36
N ALA A 2 53.71 22.04 -24.75
CA ALA A 2 52.39 21.85 -25.36
C ALA A 2 51.44 21.26 -24.30
N ARG A 3 50.76 22.12 -23.53
CA ARG A 3 49.65 21.72 -22.66
C ARG A 3 48.43 21.43 -23.55
N LYS A 4 48.04 20.16 -23.69
CA LYS A 4 46.71 19.81 -24.22
C LYS A 4 45.72 19.70 -23.06
N SER A 5 44.93 20.76 -22.97
CA SER A 5 43.61 20.82 -22.32
C SER A 5 42.71 19.66 -22.77
N ARG A 6 42.03 19.01 -21.82
CA ARG A 6 40.67 18.51 -22.07
C ARG A 6 39.90 18.21 -20.77
N ARG A 7 39.02 19.16 -20.43
CA ARG A 7 37.69 19.02 -19.83
C ARG A 7 37.58 18.18 -18.55
N GLN A 8 37.59 18.93 -17.44
CA GLN A 8 36.83 18.61 -16.25
C GLN A 8 35.36 18.40 -16.63
N SER A 9 34.90 17.15 -16.63
CA SER A 9 33.48 16.82 -16.74
C SER A 9 32.82 17.20 -15.42
N VAL A 10 32.18 18.37 -15.41
CA VAL A 10 31.27 18.79 -14.35
C VAL A 10 30.10 17.81 -14.39
N ILE A 11 30.05 16.89 -13.42
CA ILE A 11 28.93 15.97 -13.25
C ILE A 11 27.76 16.85 -12.80
N ALA A 12 26.85 17.12 -13.74
CA ALA A 12 25.59 17.79 -13.46
C ALA A 12 24.76 16.87 -12.56
N GLN A 13 24.76 17.15 -11.26
CA GLN A 13 23.81 16.59 -10.32
C GLN A 13 22.43 17.10 -10.71
N LYS A 14 21.65 16.24 -11.36
CA LYS A 14 20.25 16.50 -11.62
C LYS A 14 19.52 16.17 -10.31
N GLU A 15 19.50 17.13 -9.39
CA GLU A 15 18.55 17.10 -8.28
C GLU A 15 17.16 17.29 -8.90
N THR A 16 16.55 16.19 -9.31
CA THR A 16 15.11 16.15 -9.55
C THR A 16 14.46 16.36 -8.19
N VAL A 17 14.08 17.60 -7.91
CA VAL A 17 13.12 17.92 -6.87
C VAL A 17 11.80 17.31 -7.32
N THR A 18 11.63 16.01 -7.09
CA THR A 18 10.36 15.33 -7.28
C THR A 18 9.43 15.96 -6.27
N GLN A 19 8.44 16.73 -6.72
CA GLN A 19 7.32 17.09 -5.87
C GLN A 19 6.74 15.76 -5.38
N GLU A 20 7.03 15.39 -4.12
CA GLU A 20 6.55 14.13 -3.56
C GLU A 20 5.02 14.19 -3.56
N LYS A 21 4.43 13.45 -4.51
CA LYS A 21 2.98 13.34 -4.60
C LYS A 21 2.50 12.70 -3.31
N VAL A 22 1.79 13.46 -2.49
CA VAL A 22 1.22 12.95 -1.24
C VAL A 22 0.07 12.00 -1.59
N PHE A 23 0.19 10.76 -1.13
CA PHE A 23 -0.81 9.73 -1.30
C PHE A 23 -1.75 9.69 -0.10
N LYS A 24 -3.04 9.96 -0.34
CA LYS A 24 -4.12 9.75 0.62
C LYS A 24 -4.32 8.25 0.83
N THR A 25 -3.92 7.80 2.00
CA THR A 25 -3.70 6.42 2.34
C THR A 25 -4.82 5.89 3.23
N GLY A 26 -5.53 4.87 2.77
CA GLY A 26 -6.46 4.08 3.56
C GLY A 26 -5.72 2.94 4.25
N LEU A 27 -5.80 2.87 5.57
CA LEU A 27 -5.27 1.76 6.35
C LEU A 27 -6.36 0.71 6.49
N TYR A 28 -6.13 -0.51 6.00
CA TYR A 28 -7.11 -1.59 6.12
C TYR A 28 -6.63 -2.67 7.09
N VAL A 29 -7.42 -2.89 8.13
CA VAL A 29 -7.15 -3.83 9.22
C VAL A 29 -8.27 -4.86 9.28
N ARG A 30 -7.89 -6.14 9.39
CA ARG A 30 -8.84 -7.23 9.55
C ARG A 30 -8.43 -8.17 10.68
N LEU A 31 -9.36 -8.41 11.59
CA LEU A 31 -9.28 -9.50 12.55
C LEU A 31 -10.24 -10.60 12.11
N SER A 32 -9.72 -11.77 11.74
CA SER A 32 -10.60 -12.88 11.38
C SER A 32 -11.11 -13.60 12.62
N ILE A 33 -12.25 -14.28 12.50
CA ILE A 33 -12.81 -15.09 13.60
C ILE A 33 -11.85 -16.19 14.09
N GLU A 34 -10.91 -16.63 13.25
CA GLU A 34 -9.88 -17.60 13.61
C GLU A 34 -8.81 -16.95 14.50
N ASP A 35 -8.40 -15.71 14.19
CA ASP A 35 -7.44 -14.96 15.02
C ASP A 35 -8.01 -14.68 16.42
N VAL A 36 -9.33 -14.44 16.52
CA VAL A 36 -10.03 -14.28 17.81
C VAL A 36 -9.95 -15.54 18.67
N ARG A 37 -10.03 -16.73 18.04
CA ARG A 37 -9.96 -18.02 18.73
C ARG A 37 -8.55 -18.36 19.21
N ASP A 38 -7.55 -18.02 18.40
CA ASP A 38 -6.14 -18.34 18.66
C ASP A 38 -5.46 -17.37 19.64
N ARG A 39 -6.13 -16.26 20.05
CA ARG A 39 -5.61 -15.21 20.95
C ARG A 39 -4.17 -14.79 20.64
N LYS A 40 -3.84 -14.65 19.36
CA LYS A 40 -2.55 -14.11 18.96
C LYS A 40 -2.55 -12.62 19.24
N ASP A 41 -1.88 -12.22 20.30
CA ASP A 41 -1.77 -10.82 20.75
C ASP A 41 -1.26 -9.90 19.61
N SER A 42 -0.33 -10.41 18.78
CA SER A 42 0.21 -9.75 17.58
C SER A 42 -0.76 -9.56 16.40
N ASP A 43 -1.94 -10.17 16.45
CA ASP A 43 -2.98 -10.03 15.44
C ASP A 43 -4.15 -9.17 15.92
N SER A 44 -4.08 -8.61 17.14
CA SER A 44 -5.06 -7.64 17.63
C SER A 44 -5.17 -6.43 16.69
N ILE A 45 -6.40 -5.93 16.53
CA ILE A 45 -6.71 -4.74 15.71
C ILE A 45 -5.81 -3.56 16.06
N GLU A 46 -5.58 -3.34 17.36
CA GLU A 46 -4.75 -2.24 17.86
C GLU A 46 -3.29 -2.37 17.38
N ASN A 47 -2.69 -3.55 17.49
CA ASN A 47 -1.31 -3.81 17.06
C ASN A 47 -1.16 -3.67 15.54
N GLN A 48 -2.12 -4.18 14.76
CA GLN A 48 -2.13 -4.00 13.31
C GLN A 48 -2.25 -2.52 12.93
N THR A 49 -3.17 -1.80 13.58
CA THR A 49 -3.38 -0.37 13.35
C THR A 49 -2.13 0.43 13.70
N TYR A 50 -1.49 0.13 14.82
CA TYR A 50 -0.25 0.78 15.24
C TYR A 50 0.87 0.58 14.22
N LEU A 51 1.09 -0.67 13.79
CA LEU A 51 2.09 -1.00 12.77
C LEU A 51 1.85 -0.26 11.45
N LEU A 52 0.59 -0.17 11.01
CA LEU A 52 0.22 0.54 9.79
C LEU A 52 0.40 2.06 9.91
N LYS A 53 0.04 2.64 11.05
CA LYS A 53 0.23 4.07 11.33
C LYS A 53 1.71 4.43 11.29
N GLN A 54 2.53 3.68 12.03
CA GLN A 54 3.98 3.91 12.08
C GLN A 54 4.60 3.84 10.68
N PHE A 55 4.22 2.84 9.89
CA PHE A 55 4.69 2.70 8.51
C PHE A 55 4.35 3.92 7.63
N VAL A 56 3.19 4.54 7.82
CA VAL A 56 2.79 5.75 7.11
C VAL A 56 3.50 6.99 7.67
N GLU A 57 3.62 7.10 8.99
CA GLU A 57 4.29 8.23 9.65
C GLU A 57 5.79 8.32 9.30
N GLU A 58 6.45 7.17 9.08
CA GLU A 58 7.83 7.11 8.60
C GLU A 58 8.01 7.59 7.14
N ARG A 59 6.91 7.79 6.39
CA ARG A 59 6.92 8.13 4.97
C ARG A 59 6.18 9.44 4.71
N PRO A 60 6.88 10.56 4.47
CA PRO A 60 6.25 11.88 4.28
C PRO A 60 5.34 11.96 3.04
N PHE A 61 5.54 11.07 2.07
CA PHE A 61 4.69 10.96 0.89
C PHE A 61 3.38 10.19 1.12
N LEU A 62 3.16 9.61 2.31
CA LEU A 62 1.91 8.94 2.68
C LEU A 62 1.17 9.78 3.73
N GLN A 63 -0.12 10.04 3.48
CA GLN A 63 -1.00 10.75 4.42
C GLN A 63 -2.18 9.86 4.79
N ILE A 64 -2.37 9.57 6.07
CA ILE A 64 -3.51 8.77 6.55
C ILE A 64 -4.81 9.53 6.26
N TYR A 65 -5.69 8.91 5.45
CA TYR A 65 -7.03 9.42 5.18
C TYR A 65 -8.05 8.84 6.16
N SER A 66 -8.11 7.51 6.24
CA SER A 66 -9.00 6.81 7.17
C SER A 66 -8.46 5.42 7.49
N ILE A 67 -8.97 4.86 8.58
CA ILE A 67 -8.63 3.52 9.06
C ILE A 67 -9.92 2.70 9.00
N TYR A 68 -9.87 1.64 8.23
CA TYR A 68 -10.98 0.74 7.94
C TYR A 68 -10.73 -0.57 8.67
N THR A 69 -11.64 -0.95 9.55
CA THR A 69 -11.40 -2.04 10.49
C THR A 69 -12.54 -3.05 10.48
N ASP A 70 -12.30 -4.23 9.92
CA ASP A 70 -13.25 -5.34 9.97
C ASP A 70 -12.91 -6.30 11.13
N ASN A 71 -13.84 -6.47 12.07
CA ASN A 71 -13.68 -7.32 13.25
C ASN A 71 -14.58 -8.57 13.16
N GLY A 72 -13.97 -9.76 13.13
CA GLY A 72 -14.68 -11.04 13.13
C GLY A 72 -15.09 -11.55 11.74
N GLU A 73 -14.64 -10.90 10.67
CA GLU A 73 -15.04 -11.22 9.31
C GLU A 73 -14.22 -12.37 8.70
N LYS A 74 -14.88 -13.21 7.89
CA LYS A 74 -14.21 -14.31 7.18
C LYS A 74 -13.41 -13.77 5.99
N GLY A 75 -12.17 -14.21 5.85
CA GLY A 75 -11.28 -13.85 4.74
C GLY A 75 -11.73 -14.30 3.34
N THR A 76 -12.77 -15.14 3.27
CA THR A 76 -13.36 -15.67 2.02
C THR A 76 -14.55 -14.85 1.49
N ASN A 77 -15.10 -13.93 2.29
CA ASN A 77 -16.21 -13.07 1.86
C ASN A 77 -15.70 -11.64 1.68
N PHE A 78 -15.95 -11.04 0.51
CA PHE A 78 -15.57 -9.64 0.23
C PHE A 78 -16.69 -8.64 0.54
N ASP A 79 -17.91 -9.12 0.82
CA ASP A 79 -18.98 -8.26 1.32
C ASP A 79 -18.74 -7.95 2.81
N ARG A 80 -17.93 -6.92 3.06
CA ARG A 80 -17.60 -6.42 4.40
C ARG A 80 -17.84 -4.92 4.44
N PRO A 81 -18.41 -4.39 5.54
CA PRO A 81 -18.81 -2.99 5.61
C PRO A 81 -17.63 -2.04 5.42
N GLU A 82 -16.51 -2.29 6.08
CA GLU A 82 -15.36 -1.37 6.04
C GLU A 82 -14.54 -1.53 4.76
N PHE A 83 -14.48 -2.75 4.19
CA PHE A 83 -13.95 -2.96 2.85
C PHE A 83 -14.78 -2.22 1.78
N ASN A 84 -16.10 -2.35 1.82
CA ASN A 84 -16.99 -1.67 0.88
C ASN A 84 -16.84 -0.14 0.99
N ARG A 85 -16.70 0.37 2.21
CA ARG A 85 -16.43 1.80 2.46
C ARG A 85 -15.07 2.24 1.90
N LEU A 86 -14.00 1.46 2.11
CA LEU A 86 -12.69 1.71 1.50
C LEU A 86 -12.79 1.78 -0.03
N MET A 87 -13.50 0.83 -0.64
CA MET A 87 -13.67 0.78 -2.08
C MET A 87 -14.50 1.95 -2.61
N ASP A 88 -15.48 2.44 -1.86
CA ASP A 88 -16.25 3.64 -2.19
C ASP A 88 -15.36 4.89 -2.16
N ASP A 89 -14.55 5.07 -1.11
CA ASP A 89 -13.61 6.19 -1.00
C ASP A 89 -12.51 6.14 -2.06
N VAL A 90 -12.10 4.94 -2.48
CA VAL A 90 -11.21 4.73 -3.64
C VAL A 90 -11.89 5.16 -4.94
N LYS A 91 -13.11 4.70 -5.20
CA LYS A 91 -13.88 5.07 -6.42
C LYS A 91 -14.18 6.56 -6.47
N ALA A 92 -14.39 7.19 -5.32
CA ALA A 92 -14.58 8.63 -5.18
C ALA A 92 -13.27 9.43 -5.35
N GLY A 93 -12.11 8.76 -5.51
CA GLY A 93 -10.80 9.41 -5.64
C GLY A 93 -10.30 10.06 -4.35
N ARG A 94 -10.89 9.71 -3.20
CA ARG A 94 -10.47 10.22 -1.89
C ARG A 94 -9.28 9.45 -1.34
N VAL A 95 -9.20 8.17 -1.64
CA VAL A 95 -8.08 7.29 -1.32
C VAL A 95 -7.35 6.91 -2.59
N ASN A 96 -6.03 7.10 -2.61
CA ASN A 96 -5.16 6.73 -3.73
C ASN A 96 -4.02 5.79 -3.30
N CYS A 97 -3.96 5.42 -2.02
CA CYS A 97 -3.08 4.38 -1.53
C CYS A 97 -3.81 3.52 -0.49
N ILE A 98 -3.57 2.22 -0.51
CA ILE A 98 -4.10 1.25 0.44
C ILE A 98 -2.91 0.56 1.09
N VAL A 99 -2.88 0.52 2.42
CA VAL A 99 -1.84 -0.19 3.17
C VAL A 99 -2.50 -1.25 4.05
N VAL A 100 -1.99 -2.48 3.95
CA VAL A 100 -2.39 -3.63 4.77
C VAL A 100 -1.19 -4.25 5.46
N LYS A 101 -1.44 -4.99 6.55
CA LYS A 101 -0.39 -5.78 7.21
C LYS A 101 0.17 -6.84 6.25
N ASP A 102 -0.71 -7.63 5.64
CA ASP A 102 -0.38 -8.72 4.74
C ASP A 102 -1.51 -8.95 3.72
N LEU A 103 -1.20 -9.57 2.58
CA LEU A 103 -2.16 -9.84 1.51
C LEU A 103 -3.36 -10.67 2.00
N SER A 104 -3.12 -11.57 2.96
CA SER A 104 -4.18 -12.41 3.51
C SER A 104 -5.25 -11.57 4.23
N ARG A 105 -4.90 -10.40 4.79
CA ARG A 105 -5.86 -9.46 5.41
C ARG A 105 -6.77 -8.81 4.39
N PHE A 106 -6.29 -8.54 3.19
CA PHE A 106 -7.10 -8.03 2.09
C PHE A 106 -8.13 -9.08 1.64
N GLY A 107 -7.65 -10.23 1.15
CA GLY A 107 -8.50 -11.32 0.67
C GLY A 107 -7.74 -12.64 0.66
N ARG A 108 -8.43 -13.75 0.96
CA ARG A 108 -7.85 -15.10 0.81
C ARG A 108 -8.08 -15.68 -0.59
N ASP A 109 -8.99 -15.10 -1.37
CA ASP A 109 -9.18 -15.47 -2.77
C ASP A 109 -8.11 -14.80 -3.62
N TYR A 110 -7.16 -15.60 -4.11
CA TYR A 110 -6.04 -15.11 -4.92
C TYR A 110 -6.49 -14.57 -6.29
N LEU A 111 -7.59 -15.09 -6.85
CA LEU A 111 -8.08 -14.66 -8.16
C LEU A 111 -8.73 -13.27 -8.06
N GLU A 112 -9.63 -13.06 -7.11
CA GLU A 112 -10.23 -11.75 -6.87
C GLU A 112 -9.19 -10.74 -6.41
N THR A 113 -8.33 -11.12 -5.45
CA THR A 113 -7.27 -10.24 -4.95
C THR A 113 -6.32 -9.84 -6.08
N GLY A 114 -5.85 -10.79 -6.89
CA GLY A 114 -5.00 -10.50 -8.05
C GLY A 114 -5.70 -9.57 -9.05
N ASN A 115 -6.97 -9.79 -9.34
CA ASN A 115 -7.74 -8.91 -10.22
C ASN A 115 -7.83 -7.46 -9.69
N TYR A 116 -7.97 -7.28 -8.36
CA TYR A 116 -7.91 -5.96 -7.74
C TYR A 116 -6.53 -5.31 -7.88
N LEU A 117 -5.47 -6.05 -7.55
CA LEU A 117 -4.09 -5.55 -7.55
C LEU A 117 -3.54 -5.27 -8.95
N GLU A 118 -3.86 -6.11 -9.93
CA GLU A 118 -3.26 -6.04 -11.28
C GLU A 118 -4.10 -5.22 -12.27
N LYS A 119 -5.42 -5.12 -12.06
CA LYS A 119 -6.31 -4.42 -13.00
C LYS A 119 -7.01 -3.23 -12.38
N ILE A 120 -7.74 -3.44 -11.28
CA ILE A 120 -8.64 -2.41 -10.74
C ILE A 120 -7.86 -1.25 -10.12
N PHE A 121 -6.91 -1.53 -9.22
CA PHE A 121 -6.14 -0.48 -8.56
C PHE A 121 -5.23 0.29 -9.54
N PRO A 122 -4.49 -0.34 -10.46
CA PRO A 122 -3.72 0.39 -11.47
C PRO A 122 -4.59 1.25 -12.37
N PHE A 123 -5.77 0.74 -12.78
CA PHE A 123 -6.72 1.50 -13.58
C PHE A 123 -7.28 2.72 -12.84
N LEU A 124 -7.53 2.61 -11.54
CA LEU A 124 -7.97 3.71 -10.68
C LEU A 124 -6.82 4.62 -10.20
N GLY A 125 -5.57 4.30 -10.53
CA GLY A 125 -4.40 5.05 -10.07
C GLY A 125 -4.14 4.91 -8.55
N VAL A 126 -4.53 3.78 -7.98
CA VAL A 126 -4.41 3.45 -6.56
C VAL A 126 -3.17 2.59 -6.34
N ARG A 127 -2.32 2.99 -5.40
CA ARG A 127 -1.17 2.20 -4.94
C ARG A 127 -1.59 1.25 -3.83
N PHE A 128 -1.17 0.00 -3.90
CA PHE A 128 -1.42 -0.99 -2.86
C PHE A 128 -0.09 -1.41 -2.24
N ILE A 129 -0.02 -1.43 -0.91
CA ILE A 129 1.18 -1.79 -0.16
C ILE A 129 0.81 -2.82 0.91
N SER A 130 1.56 -3.91 1.00
CA SER A 130 1.49 -4.84 2.12
C SER A 130 2.83 -4.93 2.83
N ILE A 131 2.81 -4.70 4.15
CA ILE A 131 4.04 -4.54 4.94
C ILE A 131 4.80 -5.86 5.09
N ASN A 132 4.12 -6.94 5.49
CA ASN A 132 4.77 -8.23 5.74
C ASN A 132 5.20 -8.92 4.45
N ASP A 133 4.37 -8.89 3.40
CA ASP A 133 4.72 -9.49 2.11
C ASP A 133 5.69 -8.61 1.30
N ASN A 134 6.08 -7.43 1.81
CA ASN A 134 6.95 -6.46 1.14
C ASN A 134 6.52 -6.16 -0.31
N TYR A 135 5.21 -6.19 -0.56
CA TYR A 135 4.63 -5.99 -1.88
C TYR A 135 4.15 -4.54 -2.05
N ASP A 136 4.43 -3.97 -3.21
CA ASP A 136 4.04 -2.62 -3.61
C ASP A 136 3.64 -2.57 -5.08
N SER A 137 2.40 -2.19 -5.36
CA SER A 137 1.85 -2.17 -6.72
C SER A 137 2.31 -0.98 -7.55
N PHE A 138 2.95 0.04 -6.96
CA PHE A 138 3.45 1.22 -7.67
C PHE A 138 4.92 1.07 -8.09
N ASN A 139 5.60 -0.02 -7.73
CA ASN A 139 6.98 -0.22 -8.15
C ASN A 139 7.04 -0.66 -9.64
N PRO A 140 7.56 0.17 -10.56
CA PRO A 140 7.59 -0.13 -11.99
C PRO A 140 8.56 -1.27 -12.37
N GLU A 141 9.36 -1.79 -11.44
CA GLU A 141 10.32 -2.88 -11.74
C GLU A 141 9.66 -4.24 -12.07
N ASN A 142 8.36 -4.42 -11.82
CA ASN A 142 7.62 -5.62 -12.23
C ASN A 142 7.00 -5.54 -13.65
N SER A 143 7.25 -4.46 -14.41
CA SER A 143 6.66 -4.27 -15.75
C SER A 143 7.61 -4.54 -16.92
N ASN A 144 8.78 -5.15 -16.68
CA ASN A 144 9.79 -5.43 -17.71
C ASN A 144 10.12 -6.92 -17.87
N GLU A 145 9.13 -7.79 -18.06
CA GLU A 145 9.34 -9.06 -18.76
C GLU A 145 8.15 -9.32 -19.70
N ALA A 146 8.26 -8.81 -20.93
CA ALA A 146 7.44 -9.16 -22.08
C ALA A 146 8.37 -9.63 -23.21
#